data_AF-A0A973TQC7-F1
#
_entry.id   AF-A0A973TQC7-F1
#
_cell.length_a   1.000
_cell.length_b   1.000
_cell.length_c   1.000
_cell.angle_alpha   90.00
_cell.angle_beta   90.00
_cell.angle_gamma   90.00
#
_symmetry.space_group_name_H-M   'P 1'
#
loop_
_entity.id
_entity.type
_entity.pdbx_description
1 polymer ?
#
loop_
_entity_poly.entity_id
_entity_poly.type
_entity_poly.pdbx_seq_one_letter_code
_entity_poly.pdbx_strand_id
1 'polypeptide(L)'
;MSITLIAVVIALIVGHTMPALVALRRYDWFIRWLEWLAAQLGDNASWRGVGGLLFAIAPPLLLVALLQVALRGDFYGFPAFVFALLVLFYAWGPRDLDHDVEAVVNATDAATRRDAAARLFPEREAPTLDGGSLVEAVFRCALWRWFGV
;
A
#
# COMPACT_ATOMS: atom_id res chain seq x y z
N MET A 1 -24.30 4.89 8.75
CA MET A 1 -23.27 5.40 9.69
C MET A 1 -22.58 4.27 10.45
N SER A 2 -23.30 3.30 11.03
CA SER A 2 -22.70 2.14 11.71
C SER A 2 -21.91 1.18 10.80
N ILE A 3 -22.45 0.87 9.60
CA ILE A 3 -21.82 -0.05 8.64
C ILE A 3 -20.41 0.38 8.22
N THR A 4 -20.17 1.67 8.00
CA THR A 4 -18.86 2.18 7.58
C THR A 4 -17.83 2.00 8.70
N LEU A 5 -18.23 2.22 9.95
CA LEU A 5 -17.36 2.06 11.11
C LEU A 5 -17.03 0.58 11.33
N ILE A 6 -18.01 -0.30 11.16
CA ILE A 6 -17.81 -1.76 11.19
C ILE A 6 -16.83 -2.19 10.09
N ALA A 7 -16.96 -1.66 8.86
CA ALA A 7 -16.03 -1.96 7.78
C ALA A 7 -14.58 -1.55 8.13
N VAL A 8 -14.40 -0.36 8.70
CA VAL A 8 -13.09 0.14 9.13
C VAL A 8 -12.50 -0.75 10.22
N VAL A 9 -13.29 -1.13 11.22
CA VAL A 9 -12.84 -2.02 12.31
C VAL A 9 -12.47 -3.40 11.77
N ILE A 10 -13.28 -3.98 10.88
CA ILE A 10 -12.97 -5.26 10.25
C ILE A 10 -11.68 -5.15 9.43
N ALA A 11 -11.52 -4.08 8.65
CA ALA A 11 -10.31 -3.86 7.85
C ALA A 11 -9.06 -3.77 8.74
N LEU A 12 -9.14 -3.09 9.89
CA LEU A 12 -8.06 -3.02 10.87
C LEU A 12 -7.72 -4.40 11.44
N ILE A 13 -8.73 -5.17 11.84
CA ILE A 13 -8.54 -6.51 12.40
C ILE A 13 -7.91 -7.44 11.36
N VAL A 14 -8.39 -7.41 10.12
CA VAL A 14 -7.83 -8.24 9.02
C VAL A 14 -6.39 -7.81 8.69
N GLY A 15 -6.12 -6.50 8.66
CA GLY A 15 -4.76 -5.94 8.51
C GLY A 15 -3.78 -6.47 9.54
N HIS A 16 -4.20 -6.52 10.80
CA HIS A 16 -3.35 -6.97 11.90
C HIS A 16 -3.18 -8.50 11.97
N THR A 17 -4.22 -9.26 11.63
CA THR A 17 -4.24 -10.71 11.88
C THR A 17 -3.74 -11.56 10.71
N MET A 18 -3.69 -11.01 9.49
CA MET A 18 -3.32 -11.78 8.30
C MET A 18 -2.14 -11.14 7.54
N PRO A 19 -0.90 -11.30 8.04
CA PRO A 19 0.31 -10.86 7.34
C PRO A 19 0.45 -11.52 5.94
N ALA A 20 -0.15 -12.70 5.74
CA ALA A 20 -0.19 -13.37 4.44
C ALA A 20 -0.92 -12.57 3.35
N LEU A 21 -1.90 -11.73 3.71
CA LEU A 21 -2.62 -10.86 2.77
C LEU A 21 -1.81 -9.61 2.39
N VAL A 22 -0.68 -9.35 3.05
CA VAL A 22 0.29 -8.30 2.65
C VAL A 22 0.78 -8.55 1.21
N ALA A 23 0.91 -9.81 0.80
CA ALA A 23 1.33 -10.16 -0.56
C ALA A 23 0.34 -9.69 -1.64
N LEU A 24 -0.95 -9.60 -1.31
CA LEU A 24 -1.99 -9.08 -2.22
C LEU A 24 -1.91 -7.55 -2.39
N ARG A 25 -1.24 -6.85 -1.48
CA ARG A 25 -1.04 -5.40 -1.54
C ARG A 25 0.16 -5.00 -2.40
N ARG A 26 0.77 -5.92 -3.16
CA ARG A 26 1.91 -5.61 -4.04
C ARG A 26 1.46 -4.87 -5.30
N TYR A 27 1.83 -3.60 -5.40
CA TYR A 27 1.54 -2.75 -6.56
C TYR A 27 2.44 -3.02 -7.78
N ASP A 28 3.17 -4.13 -7.82
CA ASP A 28 4.06 -4.48 -8.94
C ASP A 28 3.32 -4.54 -10.28
N TRP A 29 2.04 -4.94 -10.29
CA TRP A 29 1.23 -4.91 -11.50
C TRP A 29 0.98 -3.49 -12.00
N PHE A 30 0.76 -2.56 -11.08
CA PHE A 30 0.49 -1.15 -11.39
C PHE A 30 1.78 -0.47 -11.86
N ILE A 31 2.92 -0.78 -11.25
CA ILE A 31 4.23 -0.33 -11.69
C ILE A 31 4.52 -0.82 -13.12
N ARG A 32 4.34 -2.13 -13.39
CA ARG A 32 4.49 -2.69 -14.75
C ARG A 32 3.53 -2.08 -15.76
N TRP A 33 2.29 -1.79 -15.34
CA TRP A 33 1.32 -1.08 -16.17
C TRP A 33 1.82 0.32 -16.54
N LEU A 34 2.31 1.09 -15.56
CA LEU A 34 2.87 2.43 -15.81
C LEU A 34 4.11 2.37 -16.71
N GLU A 35 5.00 1.41 -16.51
CA GLU A 35 6.19 1.20 -17.35
C GLU A 35 5.80 0.86 -18.79
N TRP A 36 4.85 -0.06 -18.98
CA TRP A 36 4.32 -0.39 -20.30
C TRP A 36 3.68 0.82 -20.98
N LEU A 37 2.91 1.61 -20.22
CA LEU A 37 2.24 2.80 -20.71
C LEU A 37 3.24 3.89 -21.10
N ALA A 38 4.29 4.09 -20.29
CA ALA A 38 5.40 4.99 -20.62
C ALA A 38 6.16 4.52 -21.89
N ALA A 39 6.37 3.22 -22.06
CA ALA A 39 7.00 2.67 -23.25
C ALA A 39 6.14 2.87 -24.53
N GLN A 40 4.81 2.82 -24.41
CA GLN A 40 3.90 3.04 -25.55
C GLN A 40 3.71 4.52 -25.90
N LEU A 41 3.62 5.41 -24.90
CA LEU A 41 3.31 6.82 -25.10
C LEU A 41 4.55 7.70 -25.33
N GLY A 42 5.76 7.17 -25.15
CA GLY A 42 7.03 7.86 -25.45
C GLY A 42 7.27 9.12 -24.61
N ASP A 43 8.26 9.92 -25.01
CA ASP A 43 8.73 11.11 -24.28
C ASP A 43 7.84 12.36 -24.52
N ASN A 44 6.53 12.14 -24.73
CA ASN A 44 5.58 13.21 -24.99
C ASN A 44 5.35 14.02 -23.71
N ALA A 45 5.62 15.33 -23.75
CA ALA A 45 5.47 16.24 -22.60
C ALA A 45 4.06 16.19 -21.96
N SER A 46 3.03 15.87 -22.75
CA SER A 46 1.64 15.68 -22.29
C SER A 46 1.46 14.48 -21.34
N TRP A 47 2.30 13.44 -21.46
CA TRP A 47 2.27 12.24 -20.62
C TRP A 47 2.90 12.46 -19.24
N ARG A 48 3.94 13.30 -19.14
CA ARG A 48 4.59 13.64 -17.87
C ARG A 48 3.77 14.60 -16.99
N GLY A 49 2.65 15.13 -17.49
CA GLY A 49 1.77 16.02 -16.75
C GLY A 49 0.64 15.30 -16.00
N VAL A 50 -0.19 16.10 -15.31
CA VAL A 50 -1.39 15.63 -14.59
C VAL A 50 -2.34 14.83 -15.49
N GLY A 51 -2.40 15.15 -16.78
CA GLY A 51 -3.21 14.43 -17.76
C GLY A 51 -2.79 12.97 -17.95
N GLY A 52 -1.49 12.70 -18.01
CA GLY A 52 -0.97 11.32 -18.10
C GLY A 52 -1.23 10.53 -16.82
N LEU A 53 -1.09 11.18 -15.65
CA LEU A 53 -1.43 10.57 -14.36
C LEU A 53 -2.92 10.18 -14.29
N LEU A 54 -3.81 11.10 -14.66
CA LEU A 54 -5.25 10.82 -14.71
C LEU A 54 -5.57 9.69 -15.66
N PHE A 55 -4.95 9.66 -16.84
CA PHE A 55 -5.16 8.57 -17.81
C PHE A 55 -4.62 7.23 -17.31
N ALA A 56 -3.50 7.22 -16.56
CA ALA A 56 -2.95 6.00 -15.99
C ALA A 56 -3.84 5.41 -14.87
N ILE A 57 -4.46 6.28 -14.07
CA ILE A 57 -5.30 5.91 -12.93
C ILE A 57 -6.77 5.68 -13.35
N ALA A 58 -7.22 6.28 -14.45
CA ALA A 58 -8.60 6.17 -14.91
C ALA A 58 -9.06 4.71 -15.15
N PRO A 59 -8.30 3.82 -15.81
CA PRO A 59 -8.72 2.43 -16.03
C PRO A 59 -9.00 1.65 -14.73
N PRO A 60 -8.09 1.61 -13.72
CA PRO A 60 -8.40 0.91 -12.48
C PRO A 60 -9.55 1.55 -11.71
N LEU A 61 -9.67 2.88 -11.69
CA LEU A 61 -10.80 3.55 -11.05
C LEU A 61 -12.13 3.22 -11.73
N LEU A 62 -12.14 3.19 -13.06
CA LEU A 62 -13.33 2.86 -13.84
C LEU A 62 -13.75 1.41 -13.60
N LEU A 63 -12.81 0.47 -13.52
CA LEU A 63 -13.08 -0.92 -13.16
C LEU A 63 -13.73 -1.02 -11.77
N VAL A 64 -13.18 -0.33 -10.77
CA VAL A 64 -13.74 -0.28 -9.41
C VAL A 64 -15.16 0.31 -9.44
N ALA A 65 -15.37 1.41 -10.17
CA ALA A 65 -16.68 2.04 -10.28
C ALA A 65 -17.73 1.13 -10.94
N LEU A 66 -17.36 0.43 -12.01
CA LEU A 66 -18.24 -0.54 -12.67
C LEU A 66 -18.61 -1.70 -11.74
N LEU A 67 -17.65 -2.25 -10.99
CA LEU A 67 -17.90 -3.29 -10.00
C LEU A 67 -18.82 -2.79 -8.87
N GLN A 68 -18.62 -1.56 -8.39
CA GLN A 68 -19.52 -0.97 -7.41
C GLN A 68 -20.95 -0.87 -7.93
N VAL A 69 -21.14 -0.41 -9.18
CA VAL A 69 -22.48 -0.29 -9.78
C VAL A 69 -23.10 -1.67 -9.97
N ALA A 70 -22.34 -2.66 -10.45
CA ALA A 70 -22.81 -4.02 -10.65
C ALA A 70 -23.26 -4.70 -9.35
N LEU A 71 -22.62 -4.39 -8.23
CA LEU A 71 -22.92 -4.96 -6.90
C LEU A 71 -23.99 -4.17 -6.13
N ARG A 72 -24.54 -3.08 -6.68
CA ARG A 72 -25.57 -2.28 -6.01
C ARG A 72 -26.91 -3.00 -6.04
N GLY A 73 -27.54 -3.13 -4.88
CA GLY A 73 -28.91 -3.59 -4.73
C GLY A 73 -29.07 -5.09 -4.50
N ASP A 74 -27.99 -5.88 -4.62
CA ASP A 74 -28.02 -7.32 -4.36
C ASP A 74 -27.93 -7.65 -2.87
N PHE A 75 -28.70 -8.65 -2.42
CA PHE A 75 -28.57 -9.31 -1.11
C PHE A 75 -28.39 -8.33 0.06
N TYR A 76 -29.28 -7.31 0.16
CA TYR A 76 -29.24 -6.24 1.17
C TYR A 76 -27.96 -5.39 1.19
N GLY A 77 -27.18 -5.38 0.11
CA GLY A 77 -25.93 -4.62 -0.01
C GLY A 77 -24.70 -5.34 0.56
N PHE A 78 -24.82 -6.61 0.96
CA PHE A 78 -23.69 -7.38 1.48
C PHE A 78 -22.52 -7.53 0.48
N PRO A 79 -22.74 -7.85 -0.81
CA PRO A 79 -21.65 -7.95 -1.78
C PRO A 79 -20.91 -6.62 -1.98
N ALA A 80 -21.65 -5.50 -2.03
CA ALA A 80 -21.07 -4.17 -2.10
C ALA A 80 -20.25 -3.83 -0.85
N PHE A 81 -20.69 -4.27 0.34
CA PHE A 81 -19.96 -4.12 1.59
C PHE A 81 -18.63 -4.89 1.58
N VAL A 82 -18.65 -6.17 1.19
CA VAL A 82 -17.42 -6.98 1.10
C VAL A 82 -16.46 -6.38 0.08
N PHE A 83 -16.96 -5.95 -1.08
CA PHE A 83 -16.13 -5.28 -2.08
C PHE A 83 -15.51 -3.98 -1.54
N ALA A 84 -16.28 -3.14 -0.84
CA ALA A 84 -15.77 -1.93 -0.22
C ALA A 84 -14.70 -2.23 0.84
N LEU A 85 -14.89 -3.28 1.63
CA LEU A 85 -13.90 -3.75 2.60
C LEU A 85 -12.59 -4.17 1.92
N LEU A 86 -12.68 -4.92 0.81
CA LEU A 86 -11.51 -5.35 0.04
C LEU A 86 -10.78 -4.16 -0.59
N VAL A 87 -11.50 -3.19 -1.16
CA VAL A 87 -10.92 -1.97 -1.72
C VAL A 87 -10.24 -1.14 -0.64
N LEU A 88 -10.88 -0.97 0.52
CA LEU A 88 -10.30 -0.26 1.66
C LEU A 88 -9.03 -0.94 2.15
N PHE A 89 -9.06 -2.26 2.33
CA PHE A 89 -7.91 -3.05 2.73
C PHE A 89 -6.75 -2.92 1.72
N TYR A 90 -7.06 -3.00 0.43
CA TYR A 90 -6.07 -2.88 -0.64
C TYR A 90 -5.46 -1.46 -0.72
N ALA A 91 -6.22 -0.43 -0.38
CA ALA A 91 -5.77 0.96 -0.38
C ALA A 91 -4.86 1.33 0.81
N TRP A 92 -4.77 0.49 1.86
CA TRP A 92 -3.97 0.77 3.08
C TRP A 92 -2.44 0.68 2.88
N GLY A 93 -1.96 0.42 1.66
CA GLY A 93 -0.53 0.42 1.35
C GLY A 93 0.19 -0.91 1.64
N PRO A 94 1.40 -1.12 1.09
CA PRO A 94 1.87 -2.45 0.70
C PRO A 94 2.71 -3.25 1.72
N ARG A 95 3.02 -2.75 2.92
CA ARG A 95 3.57 -3.61 4.00
C ARG A 95 3.30 -3.01 5.38
N ASP A 96 3.30 -3.84 6.42
CA ASP A 96 3.14 -3.38 7.80
C ASP A 96 4.49 -2.93 8.36
N LEU A 97 4.61 -1.64 8.63
CA LEU A 97 5.79 -1.04 9.26
C LEU A 97 6.08 -1.69 10.62
N ASP A 98 5.02 -2.05 11.33
CA ASP A 98 5.10 -2.71 12.64
C ASP A 98 5.89 -4.02 12.56
N HIS A 99 5.70 -4.82 11.50
CA HIS A 99 6.49 -6.03 11.30
C HIS A 99 7.95 -5.74 10.96
N ASP A 100 8.22 -4.67 10.20
CA ASP A 100 9.59 -4.26 9.87
C ASP A 100 10.32 -3.78 11.16
N VAL A 101 9.64 -3.05 12.05
CA VAL A 101 10.15 -2.62 13.36
C VAL A 101 10.33 -3.80 14.31
N GLU A 102 9.34 -4.67 14.40
CA GLU A 102 9.37 -5.86 15.25
C GLU A 102 10.52 -6.80 14.87
N ALA A 103 10.80 -6.94 13.57
CA ALA A 103 11.97 -7.69 13.08
C ALA A 103 13.31 -7.09 13.56
N VAL A 104 13.41 -5.76 13.68
CA VAL A 104 14.60 -5.08 14.22
C VAL A 104 14.69 -5.26 15.75
N VAL A 105 13.57 -5.11 16.46
CA VAL A 105 13.51 -5.22 17.92
C VAL A 105 13.80 -6.65 18.39
N ASN A 106 13.25 -7.66 17.70
CA ASN A 106 13.41 -9.07 18.07
C ASN A 106 14.71 -9.69 17.53
N ALA A 107 15.49 -8.98 16.71
CA ALA A 107 16.76 -9.49 16.19
C ALA A 107 17.79 -9.69 17.32
N THR A 108 18.17 -10.95 17.52
CA THR A 108 19.06 -11.37 18.62
C THR A 108 20.52 -11.09 18.33
N ASP A 109 20.92 -11.07 17.06
CA ASP A 109 22.30 -10.82 16.63
C ASP A 109 22.45 -9.53 15.80
N ALA A 110 23.68 -9.00 15.77
CA ALA A 110 24.00 -7.73 15.13
C ALA A 110 23.99 -7.79 13.59
N ALA A 111 24.06 -8.97 12.97
CA ALA A 111 23.97 -9.10 11.52
C ALA A 111 22.49 -9.08 11.09
N THR A 112 21.66 -9.92 11.70
CA THR A 112 20.20 -9.95 11.46
C THR A 112 19.55 -8.61 11.76
N ARG A 113 20.01 -7.89 12.81
CA ARG A 113 19.49 -6.54 13.11
C ARG A 113 19.82 -5.54 12.01
N ARG A 114 21.00 -5.61 11.41
CA ARG A 114 21.38 -4.76 10.26
C ARG A 114 20.55 -5.10 9.03
N ASP A 115 20.36 -6.39 8.74
CA ASP A 115 19.56 -6.84 7.61
C ASP A 115 18.07 -6.46 7.76
N ALA A 116 17.53 -6.53 8.98
CA ALA A 116 16.19 -6.05 9.28
C ALA A 116 16.10 -4.52 9.16
N ALA A 117 17.07 -3.79 9.72
CA ALA A 117 17.11 -2.33 9.67
C ALA A 117 17.22 -1.82 8.22
N ALA A 118 17.96 -2.50 7.34
CA ALA A 118 18.07 -2.15 5.92
C ALA A 118 16.71 -2.08 5.20
N ARG A 119 15.68 -2.78 5.70
CA ARG A 119 14.31 -2.72 5.14
C ARG A 119 13.55 -1.44 5.50
N LEU A 120 14.00 -0.73 6.53
CA LEU A 120 13.46 0.57 6.98
C LEU A 120 14.13 1.77 6.27
N PHE A 121 15.22 1.57 5.53
CA PHE A 121 15.89 2.66 4.81
C PHE A 121 15.51 2.66 3.31
N PRO A 122 14.73 3.64 2.84
CA PRO A 122 14.23 3.66 1.46
C PRO A 122 15.33 3.85 0.39
N GLU A 123 16.47 4.46 0.74
CA GLU A 123 17.53 4.82 -0.22
C GLU A 123 18.69 3.81 -0.31
N ARG A 124 18.60 2.65 0.37
CA ARG A 124 19.70 1.66 0.47
C ARG A 124 21.04 2.26 0.96
N GLU A 125 21.01 3.36 1.70
CA GLU A 125 22.18 3.78 2.47
C GLU A 125 22.48 2.73 3.55
N ALA A 126 23.76 2.60 3.92
CA ALA A 126 24.17 1.64 4.94
C ALA A 126 23.40 1.92 6.25
N PRO A 127 22.68 0.93 6.82
CA PRO A 127 21.81 1.17 7.96
C PRO A 127 22.63 1.62 9.17
N THR A 128 22.35 2.83 9.65
CA THR A 128 22.88 3.33 10.92
C THR A 128 22.00 2.82 12.04
N LEU A 129 22.58 2.01 12.94
CA LEU A 129 21.88 1.43 14.09
C LEU A 129 21.83 2.38 15.31
N ASP A 130 21.88 3.69 15.06
CA ASP A 130 21.69 4.68 16.12
C ASP A 130 20.19 4.81 16.45
N GLY A 131 19.88 5.08 17.72
CA GLY A 131 18.50 5.18 18.18
C GLY A 131 17.74 6.31 17.47
N GLY A 132 18.39 7.46 17.24
CA GLY A 132 17.78 8.59 16.55
C GLY A 132 17.50 8.30 15.08
N SER A 133 18.48 7.71 14.38
CA SER A 133 18.35 7.41 12.95
C SER A 133 17.32 6.31 12.65
N LEU A 134 17.19 5.31 13.52
CA LEU A 134 16.15 4.28 13.40
C LEU A 134 14.75 4.87 13.57
N VAL A 135 14.55 5.73 14.56
CA VAL A 135 13.26 6.40 14.78
C VAL A 135 12.91 7.28 13.57
N GLU A 136 13.87 8.05 13.07
CA GLU A 136 13.66 8.86 11.86
C GLU A 136 13.32 7.99 10.63
N ALA A 137 14.01 6.87 10.44
CA ALA A 137 13.72 5.93 9.35
C ALA A 137 12.30 5.37 9.44
N VAL A 138 11.84 5.00 10.64
CA VAL A 138 10.47 4.54 10.89
C VAL A 138 9.46 5.64 10.54
N PHE A 139 9.67 6.88 11.00
CA PHE A 139 8.78 8.00 10.68
C PHE A 139 8.76 8.33 9.19
N ARG A 140 9.92 8.31 8.52
CA ARG A 140 10.02 8.56 7.08
C ARG A 140 9.31 7.46 6.29
N CYS A 141 9.48 6.20 6.69
CA CYS A 141 8.71 5.09 6.13
C CYS A 141 7.20 5.23 6.39
N ALA A 142 6.78 5.67 7.58
CA ALA A 142 5.37 5.91 7.87
C ALA A 142 4.79 7.02 6.98
N LEU A 143 5.50 8.13 6.83
CA LEU A 143 5.10 9.26 5.97
C LEU A 143 4.97 8.85 4.50
N TRP A 144 6.01 8.22 3.94
CA TRP A 144 5.99 7.74 2.56
C TRP A 144 4.90 6.70 2.32
N ARG A 145 4.72 5.77 3.26
CA ARG A 145 3.92 4.57 3.02
C ARG A 145 2.42 4.78 3.34
N TRP A 146 2.08 5.65 4.30
CA TRP A 146 0.69 5.96 4.64
C TRP A 146 0.17 7.23 3.98
N PHE A 147 1.03 8.24 3.79
CA PHE A 147 0.63 9.55 3.29
C PHE A 147 1.18 9.86 1.89
N GLY A 148 2.15 9.10 1.40
CA GLY A 148 2.77 9.35 0.10
C GLY A 148 3.63 10.62 0.07
N VAL A 149 4.14 11.07 1.22
CA VAL A 149 4.94 12.29 1.42
C VAL A 149 6.32 11.94 1.95
#